data_AF-F8N7E4-F1
#
_entry.id   AF-F8N7E4-F1
#
_cell.length_a   1.000
_cell.length_b   1.000
_cell.length_c   1.000
_cell.angle_alpha   90.00
_cell.angle_beta   90.00
_cell.angle_gamma   90.00
#
_symmetry.space_group_name_H-M   'P 1'
#
loop_
_entity.id
_entity.type
_entity.pdbx_description
1 polymer ?
#
loop_
_entity_poly.entity_id
_entity_poly.type
_entity_poly.pdbx_seq_one_letter_code
_entity_poly.pdbx_strand_id
1 'polypeptide(L)'
;MKRLLLMGIMAMSVITGSSQNAATVNNLKEQQKVLDLTAKLNKLQLDYEKEKATYNALSDKAASVNADANSATADFTTSDPSTTVKQAKDTVKKLEETKSVNKKLAKSQKNMSKMEKKMVKLQAQIDKLNKGVQIIDK
;
A
#
# COMPACT_ATOMS: atom_id res chain seq x y z
N MET A 1 -7.87 -2.24 13.94
CA MET A 1 -8.10 -1.39 12.76
C MET A 1 -9.44 -0.66 12.89
N LYS A 2 -9.51 0.41 13.69
CA LYS A 2 -10.78 1.12 14.03
C LYS A 2 -10.70 2.64 13.85
N ARG A 3 -9.81 3.13 12.98
CA ARG A 3 -9.66 4.57 12.72
C ARG A 3 -9.41 4.83 11.23
N LEU A 4 -10.31 4.34 10.38
CA LEU A 4 -10.51 4.87 9.02
C LEU A 4 -11.49 6.05 9.07
N LEU A 5 -11.26 6.97 10.01
CA LEU A 5 -11.91 8.28 10.05
C LEU A 5 -10.84 9.30 9.72
N LEU A 6 -10.55 9.45 8.44
CA LEU A 6 -10.00 10.69 7.92
C LEU A 6 -10.98 11.17 6.87
N MET A 7 -12.03 11.79 7.41
CA MET A 7 -12.82 12.84 6.76
C MET A 7 -11.94 13.55 5.72
N GLY A 8 -12.35 13.50 4.46
CA GLY A 8 -11.82 14.40 3.45
C GLY A 8 -12.11 15.82 3.93
N ILE A 9 -11.09 16.49 4.46
CA ILE A 9 -11.16 17.89 4.85
C ILE A 9 -11.28 18.69 3.55
N MET A 10 -12.52 18.90 3.10
CA MET A 10 -12.84 19.97 2.16
C MET A 10 -12.73 21.29 2.92
N ALA A 11 -11.55 21.91 2.89
CA ALA A 11 -11.41 23.33 3.14
C ALA A 11 -11.39 24.04 1.78
N MET A 12 -12.56 24.20 1.16
CA MET A 12 -12.74 25.18 0.09
C MET A 12 -13.26 26.48 0.71
N SER A 13 -12.34 27.30 1.19
CA SER A 13 -12.59 28.73 1.43
C SER A 13 -12.28 29.48 0.14
N VAL A 14 -13.30 29.72 -0.69
CA VAL A 14 -13.22 30.59 -1.87
C VAL A 14 -13.19 32.03 -1.37
N ILE A 15 -12.00 32.65 -1.36
CA ILE A 15 -11.88 34.09 -1.10
C ILE A 15 -11.95 34.80 -2.46
N THR A 16 -13.15 35.25 -2.83
CA THR A 16 -13.33 36.28 -3.86
C THR A 16 -13.06 37.65 -3.23
N GLY A 17 -11.99 38.32 -3.63
CA GLY A 17 -11.68 39.67 -3.16
C GLY A 17 -10.47 40.28 -3.86
N SER A 18 -10.72 41.08 -4.89
CA SER A 18 -9.73 41.81 -5.68
C SER A 18 -9.03 42.89 -4.83
N SER A 19 -7.96 42.54 -4.14
CA SER A 19 -6.84 43.46 -3.86
C SER A 19 -5.54 42.65 -3.73
N GLN A 20 -4.54 42.95 -4.57
CA GLN A 20 -3.28 42.21 -4.60
C GLN A 20 -2.36 42.67 -3.46
N ASN A 21 -2.65 42.25 -2.22
CA ASN A 21 -1.68 42.33 -1.12
C ASN A 21 -0.83 41.03 -1.11
N ALA A 22 0.47 41.15 -0.83
CA ALA A 22 1.41 40.03 -0.71
C ALA A 22 0.92 38.93 0.25
N ALA A 23 0.15 39.28 1.29
CA ALA A 23 -0.49 38.33 2.20
C ALA A 23 -1.48 37.39 1.48
N THR A 24 -2.36 37.94 0.63
CA THR A 24 -3.34 37.17 -0.15
C THR A 24 -2.65 36.21 -1.12
N VAL A 25 -1.59 36.66 -1.80
CA VAL A 25 -0.81 35.82 -2.73
C VAL A 25 -0.11 34.68 -1.99
N ASN A 26 0.43 34.94 -0.80
CA ASN A 26 1.09 33.90 0.01
C ASN A 26 0.08 32.85 0.52
N ASN A 27 -1.09 33.27 0.98
CA ASN A 27 -2.15 32.36 1.41
C ASN A 27 -2.59 31.44 0.25
N LEU A 28 -2.86 32.00 -0.93
CA LEU A 28 -3.22 31.19 -2.13
C LEU A 28 -2.13 30.18 -2.50
N LYS A 29 -0.84 30.53 -2.38
CA LYS A 29 0.27 29.59 -2.61
C LYS A 29 0.30 28.46 -1.57
N GLU A 30 -0.03 28.74 -0.32
CA GLU A 30 -0.11 27.72 0.73
C GLU A 30 -1.32 26.79 0.53
N GLN A 31 -2.49 27.34 0.19
CA GLN A 31 -3.67 26.55 -0.17
C GLN A 31 -3.38 25.64 -1.37
N GLN A 32 -2.71 26.15 -2.42
CA GLN A 32 -2.30 25.35 -3.57
C GLN A 32 -1.38 24.18 -3.18
N LYS A 33 -0.44 24.40 -2.23
CA LYS A 33 0.44 23.34 -1.72
C LYS A 33 -0.34 22.30 -0.93
N VAL A 34 -1.28 22.71 -0.08
CA VAL A 34 -2.15 21.80 0.67
C VAL A 34 -2.97 20.94 -0.29
N LEU A 35 -3.53 21.54 -1.34
CA LEU A 35 -4.30 20.84 -2.36
C LEU A 35 -3.46 19.79 -3.11
N ASP A 36 -2.25 20.15 -3.56
CA ASP A 36 -1.31 19.22 -4.24
C ASP A 36 -0.90 18.06 -3.33
N LEU A 37 -0.56 18.33 -2.07
CA LEU A 37 -0.22 17.28 -1.10
C LEU A 37 -1.41 16.37 -0.80
N THR A 38 -2.62 16.92 -0.71
CA THR A 38 -3.85 16.14 -0.51
C THR A 38 -4.14 15.25 -1.71
N ALA A 39 -3.98 15.75 -2.94
CA ALA A 39 -4.12 14.94 -4.15
C ALA A 39 -3.11 13.78 -4.18
N LYS A 40 -1.86 14.04 -3.79
CA LYS A 40 -0.81 13.00 -3.65
C LYS A 40 -1.17 11.96 -2.59
N LEU A 41 -1.72 12.38 -1.45
CA LEU A 41 -2.17 11.47 -0.39
C LEU A 41 -3.31 10.57 -0.88
N ASN A 42 -4.33 11.15 -1.54
CA ASN A 42 -5.46 10.39 -2.09
C ASN A 42 -5.01 9.37 -3.13
N LYS A 43 -4.11 9.74 -4.04
CA LYS A 43 -3.53 8.82 -5.01
C LYS A 43 -2.80 7.66 -4.31
N LEU A 44 -2.01 7.97 -3.28
CA LEU A 44 -1.27 6.95 -2.53
C LEU A 44 -2.20 6.00 -1.76
N GLN A 45 -3.32 6.48 -1.24
CA GLN A 45 -4.35 5.64 -0.60
C GLN A 45 -5.02 4.70 -1.61
N LEU A 46 -5.33 5.19 -2.82
CA LEU A 46 -5.86 4.34 -3.90
C LEU A 46 -4.85 3.25 -4.31
N ASP A 47 -3.58 3.61 -4.46
CA ASP A 47 -2.53 2.65 -4.80
C ASP A 47 -2.31 1.63 -3.67
N TYR A 48 -2.46 2.04 -2.40
CA TYR A 48 -2.40 1.13 -1.25
C TYR A 48 -3.53 0.09 -1.28
N GLU A 49 -4.78 0.48 -1.55
CA GLU A 49 -5.89 -0.48 -1.62
C GLU A 49 -5.73 -1.45 -2.81
N LYS A 50 -5.17 -1.01 -3.94
CA LYS A 50 -4.80 -1.91 -5.06
C LYS A 50 -3.71 -2.91 -4.66
N GLU A 51 -2.67 -2.45 -3.96
CA GLU A 51 -1.60 -3.32 -3.47
C GLU A 51 -2.13 -4.30 -2.43
N LYS A 52 -3.05 -3.89 -1.56
CA LYS A 52 -3.71 -4.74 -0.57
C LYS A 52 -4.57 -5.83 -1.21
N ALA A 53 -5.30 -5.52 -2.29
CA ALA A 53 -5.99 -6.54 -3.07
C ALA A 53 -4.99 -7.55 -3.67
N THR A 54 -3.85 -7.07 -4.16
CA THR A 54 -2.76 -7.93 -4.67
C THR A 54 -2.17 -8.81 -3.55
N TYR A 55 -1.93 -8.24 -2.37
CA TYR A 55 -1.45 -8.95 -1.19
C TYR A 55 -2.41 -10.08 -0.79
N ASN A 56 -3.71 -9.80 -0.72
CA ASN A 56 -4.72 -10.81 -0.36
C ASN A 56 -4.72 -11.98 -1.36
N ALA A 57 -4.75 -11.67 -2.66
CA ALA A 57 -4.70 -12.72 -3.69
C ALA A 57 -3.40 -13.55 -3.63
N LEU A 58 -2.27 -12.91 -3.33
CA LEU A 58 -1.00 -13.62 -3.11
C LEU A 58 -1.01 -14.44 -1.83
N SER A 59 -1.68 -13.97 -0.77
CA SER A 59 -1.80 -14.67 0.51
C SER A 59 -2.62 -15.96 0.35
N ASP A 60 -3.75 -15.87 -0.34
CA ASP A 60 -4.59 -17.04 -0.63
C ASP A 60 -3.84 -18.04 -1.51
N LYS A 61 -3.17 -17.54 -2.57
CA LYS A 61 -2.33 -18.40 -3.41
C LYS A 61 -1.19 -19.04 -2.60
N ALA A 62 -0.53 -18.28 -1.73
CA ALA A 62 0.55 -18.77 -0.88
C ALA A 62 0.05 -19.91 0.03
N ALA A 63 -1.10 -19.75 0.67
CA ALA A 63 -1.70 -20.79 1.50
C ALA A 63 -1.94 -22.09 0.71
N SER A 64 -2.52 -21.98 -0.49
CA SER A 64 -2.76 -23.13 -1.37
C SER A 64 -1.46 -23.84 -1.77
N VAL A 65 -0.49 -23.12 -2.34
CA VAL A 65 0.75 -23.75 -2.83
C VAL A 65 1.61 -24.30 -1.69
N ASN A 66 1.61 -23.67 -0.52
CA ASN A 66 2.28 -24.20 0.67
C ASN A 66 1.63 -25.52 1.12
N ALA A 67 0.29 -25.62 1.11
CA ALA A 67 -0.41 -26.86 1.44
C ALA A 67 -0.11 -27.97 0.42
N ASP A 68 -0.14 -27.65 -0.88
CA ASP A 68 0.16 -28.59 -1.96
C ASP A 68 1.60 -29.10 -1.92
N ALA A 69 2.55 -28.22 -1.59
CA ALA A 69 3.95 -28.58 -1.42
C ALA A 69 4.14 -29.47 -0.19
N ASN A 70 3.48 -29.15 0.93
CA ASN A 70 3.57 -29.93 2.17
C ASN A 70 3.01 -31.35 1.98
N SER A 71 1.89 -31.51 1.26
CA SER A 71 1.38 -32.83 0.86
C SER A 71 2.39 -33.58 -0.01
N ALA A 72 2.89 -32.94 -1.07
CA ALA A 72 3.83 -33.58 -2.00
C ALA A 72 5.12 -34.07 -1.31
N THR A 73 5.61 -33.35 -0.31
CA THR A 73 6.77 -33.78 0.49
C THR A 73 6.47 -34.94 1.43
N ALA A 74 5.21 -35.19 1.78
CA ALA A 74 4.78 -36.32 2.60
C ALA A 74 4.46 -37.58 1.78
N ASP A 75 4.11 -37.42 0.50
CA ASP A 75 3.58 -38.49 -0.38
C ASP A 75 4.65 -39.33 -1.11
N PHE A 76 5.90 -39.30 -0.66
CA PHE A 76 6.95 -40.12 -1.27
C PHE A 76 6.68 -41.61 -1.06
N THR A 77 6.64 -42.38 -2.15
CA THR A 77 6.51 -43.83 -2.09
C THR A 77 7.84 -44.50 -2.44
N THR A 78 8.15 -45.61 -1.76
CA THR A 78 9.32 -46.45 -2.01
C THR A 78 8.99 -47.67 -2.88
N SER A 79 7.84 -47.63 -3.56
CA SER A 79 7.31 -48.74 -4.36
C SER A 79 8.25 -49.16 -5.50
N ASP A 80 8.88 -48.18 -6.18
CA ASP A 80 9.95 -48.42 -7.14
C ASP A 80 10.77 -47.13 -7.39
N PRO A 81 12.06 -47.23 -7.78
CA PRO A 81 12.92 -46.07 -7.97
C PRO A 81 12.45 -45.06 -9.03
N SER A 82 11.79 -45.52 -10.10
CA SER A 82 11.34 -44.62 -11.18
C SER A 82 10.21 -43.72 -10.71
N THR A 83 9.24 -44.28 -9.99
CA THR A 83 8.15 -43.53 -9.37
C THR A 83 8.67 -42.52 -8.36
N THR A 84 9.63 -42.92 -7.51
CA THR A 84 10.25 -42.01 -6.53
C THR A 84 10.95 -40.83 -7.22
N VAL A 85 11.69 -41.06 -8.31
CA VAL A 85 12.33 -39.97 -9.08
C VAL A 85 11.30 -39.00 -9.67
N LYS A 86 10.18 -39.51 -10.20
CA LYS A 86 9.10 -38.68 -10.72
C LYS A 86 8.46 -37.80 -9.63
N GLN A 87 8.12 -38.40 -8.48
CA GLN A 87 7.58 -37.69 -7.31
C GLN A 87 8.54 -36.61 -6.81
N ALA A 88 9.85 -36.91 -6.76
CA ALA A 88 10.87 -35.93 -6.37
C ALA A 88 10.89 -34.73 -7.31
N LYS A 89 10.87 -34.98 -8.63
CA LYS A 89 10.88 -33.92 -9.63
C LYS A 89 9.65 -33.02 -9.54
N ASP A 90 8.47 -33.59 -9.32
CA ASP A 90 7.24 -32.81 -9.19
C ASP A 90 7.18 -32.04 -7.87
N THR A 91 7.71 -32.62 -6.78
CA THR A 91 7.87 -31.93 -5.49
C THR A 91 8.80 -30.71 -5.61
N VAL A 92 9.93 -30.85 -6.31
CA VAL A 92 10.84 -29.72 -6.58
C VAL A 92 10.13 -28.58 -7.31
N LYS A 93 9.31 -28.88 -8.33
CA LYS A 93 8.54 -27.84 -9.04
C LYS A 93 7.57 -27.12 -8.12
N LYS A 94 6.83 -27.86 -7.28
CA LYS A 94 5.90 -27.27 -6.30
C LYS A 94 6.61 -26.38 -5.28
N LEU A 95 7.79 -26.80 -4.80
CA LEU A 95 8.62 -26.00 -3.88
C LEU A 95 9.14 -24.72 -4.53
N GLU A 96 9.54 -24.76 -5.80
CA GLU A 96 9.97 -23.56 -6.54
C GLU A 96 8.81 -22.59 -6.81
N GLU A 97 7.61 -23.09 -7.16
CA GLU A 97 6.41 -22.24 -7.25
C GLU A 97 6.11 -21.59 -5.88
N THR A 98 6.13 -22.39 -4.82
CA THR A 98 5.89 -21.93 -3.45
C THR A 98 6.83 -20.81 -3.04
N LYS A 99 8.13 -21.00 -3.26
CA LYS A 99 9.17 -20.00 -3.03
C LYS A 99 8.93 -18.71 -3.82
N SER A 100 8.54 -18.82 -5.09
CA SER A 100 8.22 -17.68 -5.95
C SER A 100 7.02 -16.89 -5.45
N VAL A 101 5.94 -17.57 -5.07
CA VAL A 101 4.72 -16.95 -4.52
C VAL A 101 5.00 -16.27 -3.19
N ASN A 102 5.67 -16.96 -2.26
CA ASN A 102 6.04 -16.39 -0.95
C ASN A 102 6.95 -15.16 -1.10
N LYS A 103 7.87 -15.15 -2.08
CA LYS A 103 8.70 -13.97 -2.39
C LYS A 103 7.87 -12.80 -2.89
N LYS A 104 6.85 -13.02 -3.73
CA LYS A 104 5.92 -11.97 -4.19
C LYS A 104 5.09 -11.43 -3.03
N LEU A 105 4.56 -12.30 -2.17
CA LEU A 105 3.80 -11.92 -0.98
C LEU A 105 4.62 -11.01 -0.05
N ALA A 106 5.85 -11.41 0.28
CA ALA A 106 6.75 -10.61 1.11
C ALA A 106 7.09 -9.25 0.47
N LYS A 107 7.26 -9.20 -0.86
CA LYS A 107 7.51 -7.95 -1.58
C LYS A 107 6.29 -7.02 -1.51
N SER A 108 5.09 -7.57 -1.66
CA SER A 108 3.84 -6.80 -1.56
C SER A 108 3.64 -6.23 -0.15
N GLN A 109 3.85 -7.03 0.88
CA GLN A 109 3.83 -6.57 2.28
C GLN A 109 4.82 -5.42 2.53
N LYS A 110 6.05 -5.53 1.99
CA LYS A 110 7.07 -4.47 2.10
C LYS A 110 6.65 -3.20 1.37
N ASN A 111 5.98 -3.31 0.22
CA ASN A 111 5.46 -2.17 -0.52
C ASN A 111 4.37 -1.45 0.26
N MET A 112 3.41 -2.18 0.83
CA MET A 112 2.35 -1.61 1.67
C MET A 112 2.93 -0.83 2.86
N SER A 113 3.88 -1.41 3.59
CA SER A 113 4.55 -0.72 4.72
C SER A 113 5.27 0.56 4.29
N LYS A 114 5.88 0.59 3.09
CA LYS A 114 6.50 1.81 2.54
C LYS A 114 5.45 2.87 2.18
N MET A 115 4.30 2.46 1.63
CA MET A 115 3.18 3.36 1.32
C MET A 115 2.61 3.97 2.61
N GLU A 116 2.39 3.17 3.66
CA GLU A 116 1.93 3.65 4.97
C GLU A 116 2.86 4.73 5.55
N LYS A 117 4.18 4.50 5.53
CA LYS A 117 5.16 5.50 5.97
C LYS A 117 5.08 6.79 5.16
N LYS A 118 4.83 6.70 3.84
CA LYS A 118 4.65 7.88 2.98
C LYS A 118 3.34 8.61 3.27
N MET A 119 2.24 7.88 3.51
CA MET A 119 0.95 8.46 3.90
C MET A 119 1.07 9.26 5.19
N VAL A 120 1.74 8.70 6.22
CA VAL A 120 1.99 9.40 7.49
C VAL A 120 2.80 10.68 7.28
N LYS A 121 3.84 10.65 6.44
CA LYS A 121 4.64 11.85 6.14
C LYS A 121 3.85 12.93 5.40
N LEU A 122 3.03 12.54 4.42
CA LEU A 122 2.18 13.48 3.68
C LEU A 122 1.13 14.11 4.60
N GLN A 123 0.49 13.30 5.45
CA GLN A 123 -0.47 13.80 6.44
C GLN A 123 0.19 14.83 7.37
N ALA A 124 1.38 14.53 7.90
CA ALA A 124 2.11 15.47 8.77
C ALA A 124 2.49 16.79 8.05
N GLN A 125 2.80 16.75 6.75
CA GLN A 125 3.07 17.95 5.96
C GLN A 125 1.80 18.79 5.75
N ILE A 126 0.69 18.14 5.44
CA ILE A 126 -0.63 18.78 5.31
C ILE A 126 -1.02 19.45 6.64
N ASP A 127 -0.89 18.73 7.76
CA ASP A 127 -1.23 19.24 9.10
C ASP A 127 -0.37 20.45 9.49
N LYS A 128 0.92 20.45 9.13
CA LYS A 128 1.83 21.57 9.37
C LYS A 128 1.42 22.82 8.58
N LEU A 129 1.03 22.66 7.32
CA LEU A 129 0.59 23.78 6.46
C LEU A 129 -0.77 24.32 6.92
N ASN A 130 -1.71 23.44 7.27
CA ASN A 130 -3.04 23.84 7.75
C ASN A 130 -2.99 24.66 9.06
N LYS A 131 -2.04 24.35 9.97
CA LYS A 131 -1.81 25.18 11.16
C LYS A 131 -1.31 26.59 10.85
N GLY A 132 -0.56 26.77 9.76
CA GLY A 132 -0.10 28.08 9.31
C GLY A 132 -1.23 28.93 8.73
N VAL A 133 -2.13 28.31 7.95
CA VAL A 133 -3.28 28.97 7.33
C VAL A 133 -4.27 29.47 8.40
N GLN A 134 -4.58 28.67 9.44
CA GLN A 134 -5.50 29.09 10.52
C GLN A 134 -4.99 30.26 11.38
N ILE A 135 -3.68 30.53 11.38
CA ILE A 135 -3.11 31.64 12.16
C ILE A 135 -3.27 32.98 11.44
N ILE A 136 -3.43 32.97 10.10
CA ILE A 136 -3.54 34.19 9.29
C ILE A 136 -5.01 34.67 9.17
N ASP A 137 -5.99 33.79 9.41
CA ASP A 137 -7.44 34.11 9.41
C ASP A 137 -7.95 34.69 10.75
N LYS A 138 -7.08 35.17 11.64
CA LYS A 138 -7.43 35.87 12.90
C LYS A 138 -6.94 37.30 12.90
#